data_AF-A0A7Y3KWJ8-F1
#
_entry.id   AF-A0A7Y3KWJ8-F1
#
_cell.length_a   1.000
_cell.length_b   1.000
_cell.length_c   1.000
_cell.angle_alpha   90.00
_cell.angle_beta   90.00
_cell.angle_gamma   90.00
#
_symmetry.space_group_name_H-M   'P 1'
#
loop_
_entity.id
_entity.type
_entity.pdbx_description
1 polymer ?
#
loop_
_entity_poly.entity_id
_entity_poly.type
_entity_poly.pdbx_seq_one_letter_code
_entity_poly.pdbx_strand_id
1 'polypeptide(L)' 'FKRVFGYSDNKATQLMLEVHHRGRSVVWSGTRSRAERYCAQLQAAGLVASVEEGT' A
#
# COMPACT_ATOMS: atom_id res chain seq x y z
N PHE A 1 -0.90 -7.01 -0.09
CA PHE A 1 -0.08 -6.32 0.95
C PHE A 1 0.99 -7.20 1.60
N LYS A 2 0.70 -8.45 1.98
CA LYS A 2 1.69 -9.38 2.58
C LYS A 2 3.03 -9.46 1.82
N ARG A 3 2.99 -9.77 0.52
CA ARG A 3 4.19 -9.96 -0.31
C ARG A 3 5.05 -8.70 -0.48
N VAL A 4 4.41 -7.53 -0.52
CA VAL A 4 5.09 -6.24 -0.78
C VAL A 4 5.69 -5.67 0.51
N PHE A 5 4.93 -5.74 1.61
CA PHE A 5 5.30 -5.07 2.87
C PHE A 5 5.70 -6.02 4.01
N GLY A 6 5.60 -7.33 3.82
CA GLY A 6 5.86 -8.32 4.87
C GLY A 6 4.86 -8.30 6.02
N TYR A 7 3.66 -7.72 5.82
CA TYR A 7 2.66 -7.62 6.88
C TYR A 7 2.05 -8.97 7.24
N SER A 8 1.68 -9.10 8.51
CA SER A 8 0.88 -10.22 9.00
C SER A 8 -0.48 -10.29 8.30
N ASP A 9 -1.09 -11.47 8.34
CA ASP A 9 -2.42 -11.70 7.77
C ASP A 9 -3.45 -10.68 8.27
N ASN A 10 -3.52 -10.48 9.59
CA ASN A 10 -4.48 -9.54 10.19
C ASN A 10 -4.33 -8.13 9.62
N LYS A 11 -3.10 -7.59 9.57
CA LYS A 11 -2.86 -6.24 9.06
C LYS A 11 -3.13 -6.13 7.56
N ALA A 12 -2.73 -7.14 6.79
CA ALA A 12 -2.99 -7.18 5.36
C ALA A 12 -4.50 -7.20 5.08
N THR A 13 -5.27 -8.00 5.83
CA THR A 13 -6.73 -8.07 5.71
C THR A 13 -7.38 -6.75 6.08
N GLN A 14 -6.97 -6.10 7.17
CA GLN A 14 -7.49 -4.80 7.55
C GLN A 14 -7.29 -3.74 6.45
N LEU A 15 -6.09 -3.66 5.87
CA LEU A 15 -5.80 -2.73 4.78
C LEU A 15 -6.62 -3.05 3.52
N MET A 16 -6.81 -4.33 3.18
CA MET A 16 -7.65 -4.71 2.03
C MET A 16 -9.11 -4.32 2.24
N LEU A 17 -9.67 -4.55 3.43
CA LEU A 17 -11.03 -4.16 3.77
C LEU A 17 -11.20 -2.64 3.77
N GLU A 18 -10.19 -1.90 4.24
CA GLU A 18 -10.23 -0.44 4.19
C GLU A 18 -10.30 0.08 2.76
N VAL A 19 -9.47 -0.43 1.86
CA VAL A 19 -9.54 -0.09 0.43
C VAL A 19 -10.90 -0.46 -0.16
N HIS A 20 -11.44 -1.63 0.20
CA HIS A 20 -12.74 -2.08 -0.31
C HIS A 20 -13.89 -1.15 0.11
N HIS A 21 -13.92 -0.73 1.39
CA HIS A 21 -15.01 0.11 1.91
C HIS A 21 -14.84 1.60 1.61
N ARG A 22 -13.60 2.10 1.61
CA ARG A 22 -13.29 3.55 1.49
C ARG A 22 -12.75 3.95 0.13
N GLY A 23 -12.48 3.00 -0.75
CA GLY A 23 -11.85 3.19 -2.05
C GLY A 23 -10.33 3.41 -2.01
N ARG A 24 -9.75 3.73 -0.85
CA ARG A 24 -8.30 3.95 -0.67
C ARG A 24 -7.84 3.69 0.77
N SER A 25 -6.55 3.44 0.95
CA SER A 25 -5.91 3.30 2.27
C SER A 25 -4.43 3.69 2.17
N VAL A 26 -3.89 4.28 3.25
CA VAL A 26 -2.44 4.51 3.38
C VAL A 26 -1.79 3.21 3.86
N VAL A 27 -1.17 2.50 2.92
CA VAL A 27 -0.60 1.16 3.18
C VAL A 27 0.84 1.19 3.68
N TRP A 28 1.57 2.29 3.48
CA TRP A 28 2.95 2.47 3.92
C TRP A 28 3.32 3.96 3.99
N SER A 29 4.22 4.34 4.91
CA SER A 29 4.77 5.70 5.04
C SER A 29 6.28 5.66 5.34
N GLY A 30 6.99 6.69 4.90
CA GLY A 30 8.44 6.83 5.10
C GLY A 30 9.09 7.63 3.97
N THR A 31 10.35 7.33 3.65
CA THR A 31 11.09 8.05 2.61
C THR A 31 10.48 7.89 1.22
N ARG A 32 10.49 8.97 0.44
CA ARG A 32 9.93 9.02 -0.92
C ARG A 32 10.47 7.90 -1.82
N SER A 33 11.79 7.67 -1.81
CA SER A 33 12.42 6.64 -2.66
C SER A 33 11.91 5.23 -2.35
N ARG A 34 11.61 4.91 -1.09
CA ARG A 34 11.00 3.61 -0.73
C ARG A 34 9.52 3.56 -1.12
N ALA A 35 8.79 4.66 -0.93
CA ALA A 35 7.39 4.75 -1.34
C ALA A 35 7.24 4.50 -2.85
N GLU A 36 8.08 5.12 -3.67
CA GLU A 36 8.09 4.94 -5.13
C GLU A 36 8.36 3.48 -5.53
N ARG A 37 9.31 2.82 -4.86
CA ARG A 37 9.58 1.38 -5.09
C ARG A 37 8.36 0.52 -4.77
N TYR A 38 7.69 0.75 -3.64
CA TYR A 38 6.50 -0.01 -3.27
C TYR A 38 5.31 0.28 -4.20
N CYS A 39 5.14 1.53 -4.62
CA CYS A 39 4.15 1.93 -5.61
C CYS A 39 4.32 1.14 -6.92
N ALA A 40 5.55 1.07 -7.44
CA ALA A 40 5.86 0.30 -8.63
C ALA A 40 5.57 -1.21 -8.45
N GLN A 41 5.89 -1.79 -7.29
CA GLN A 41 5.59 -3.21 -7.00
C GLN A 41 4.08 -3.49 -6.94
N LEU A 42 3.28 -2.56 -6.42
CA LEU A 42 1.82 -2.69 -6.37
C LEU A 42 1.23 -2.57 -7.77
N GLN A 43 1.68 -1.61 -8.58
CA GLN A 43 1.25 -1.42 -9.97
C GLN A 43 1.62 -2.63 -10.84
N ALA A 44 2.83 -3.19 -10.67
CA ALA A 44 3.24 -4.43 -11.34
C ALA A 44 2.38 -5.64 -10.93
N ALA A 45 1.74 -5.60 -9.76
CA ALA A 45 0.78 -6.61 -9.31
C ALA A 45 -0.66 -6.31 -9.77
N GLY A 46 -0.88 -5.30 -10.62
CA GLY A 46 -2.19 -4.92 -11.15
C GLY A 46 -3.02 -4.04 -10.22
N LEU A 47 -2.42 -3.47 -9.17
CA LEU A 47 -3.11 -2.59 -8.23
C LEU A 47 -2.93 -1.12 -8.61
N VAL A 48 -3.97 -0.31 -8.41
CA VAL A 48 -3.86 1.14 -8.49
C VAL A 48 -3.20 1.64 -7.20
N ALA A 49 -2.08 2.36 -7.34
CA ALA A 49 -1.32 2.92 -6.23
C ALA A 49 -0.67 4.26 -6.64
N SER A 50 -0.54 5.16 -5.67
CA SER A 50 0.11 6.48 -5.79
C SER A 50 0.95 6.77 -4.55
N VAL A 51 1.88 7.73 -4.66
CA VAL A 51 2.64 8.27 -3.53
C VAL A 51 2.16 9.70 -3.28
N GLU A 52 1.85 10.01 -2.02
CA GLU A 52 1.41 11.33 -1.57
C GLU A 52 2.44 11.89 -0.58
N GLU A 53 2.67 13.20 -0.61
CA GLU A 53 3.49 13.88 0.40
C GLU A 53 2.65 14.10 1.66
N GLY A 54 3.19 13.72 2.82
CA GLY A 54 2.51 13.93 4.09
C GLY A 54 2.57 15.40 4.47
N THR A 55 1.41 16.07 4.50
CA THR A 55 1.23 17.41 5.10
C THR A 55 1.59 17.43 6.58
#